data_AF-A0A1H7BC02-F1
#
_entry.id   AF-A0A1H7BC02-F1
#
_cell.length_a   1.000
_cell.length_b   1.000
_cell.length_c   1.000
_cell.angle_alpha   90.00
_cell.angle_beta   90.00
_cell.angle_gamma   90.00
#
_symmetry.space_group_name_H-M   'P 1'
#
loop_
_entity.id
_entity.type
_entity.pdbx_description
1 polymer ?
#
loop_
_entity_poly.entity_id
_entity_poly.type
_entity_poly.pdbx_seq_one_letter_code
_entity_poly.pdbx_strand_id
1 'polypeptide(L)'
;MQNETSLGSAGHLSDAPTNGRPGGSPNGSDQGEPRAPRPRRANARFMLSHPLHILSLGFGSGLSPIAPGTFGTLFAWASFAAFSAQLTVIEWAVLIVGGFVAGIGICGFTANKLGIDDPSSIVWDEIVAFWLVLLMVTPATFTGQLWAFIIFRFFDMVKPPPIRYFDRRLKGGFGIMFDDLVAAFFTLLVIALWRMSV
;
A
#
# COMPACT_ATOMS: atom_id res chain seq x y z
N MET A 1 -49.33 17.20 -34.52
CA MET A 1 -50.53 16.76 -35.24
C MET A 1 -50.10 15.83 -36.36
N GLN A 2 -50.84 14.73 -36.51
CA GLN A 2 -50.53 13.47 -37.19
C GLN A 2 -50.26 13.60 -38.70
N ASN A 3 -49.45 12.70 -39.28
CA ASN A 3 -50.01 11.59 -40.10
C ASN A 3 -48.98 10.56 -40.54
N GLU A 4 -49.35 9.29 -40.39
CA GLU A 4 -48.71 8.10 -40.92
C GLU A 4 -49.07 7.84 -42.40
N THR A 5 -48.21 7.13 -43.14
CA THR A 5 -48.58 6.31 -44.32
C THR A 5 -47.43 5.31 -44.59
N SER A 6 -47.55 4.05 -44.18
CA SER A 6 -48.03 2.88 -44.94
C SER A 6 -46.99 2.19 -45.85
N LEU A 7 -46.51 1.03 -45.36
CA LEU A 7 -46.39 -0.29 -46.00
C LEU A 7 -46.19 -0.43 -47.52
N GLY A 8 -45.23 -1.30 -47.92
CA GLY A 8 -45.43 -2.18 -49.07
C GLY A 8 -44.20 -2.78 -49.77
N SER A 9 -44.06 -4.12 -49.63
CA SER A 9 -43.85 -5.09 -50.72
C SER A 9 -42.45 -5.61 -51.11
N ALA A 10 -42.28 -6.91 -50.81
CA ALA A 10 -41.86 -8.03 -51.68
C ALA A 10 -40.49 -8.07 -52.39
N GLY A 11 -39.63 -8.98 -51.92
CA GLY A 11 -39.28 -10.24 -52.60
C GLY A 11 -38.31 -10.23 -53.79
N HIS A 12 -37.14 -10.87 -53.62
CA HIS A 12 -36.53 -11.70 -54.69
C HIS A 12 -35.52 -12.72 -54.11
N LEU A 13 -35.72 -13.99 -54.46
CA LEU A 13 -34.78 -15.11 -54.29
C LEU A 13 -33.89 -15.20 -55.54
N SER A 14 -32.59 -15.51 -55.39
CA SER A 14 -31.83 -16.22 -56.43
C SER A 14 -30.55 -16.85 -55.88
N ASP A 15 -30.45 -18.16 -56.02
CA ASP A 15 -29.26 -19.01 -55.77
C ASP A 15 -28.25 -18.91 -56.93
N ALA A 16 -26.94 -19.08 -56.64
CA ALA A 16 -26.06 -20.07 -57.28
C ALA A 16 -24.54 -19.83 -57.00
N PRO A 17 -23.68 -20.87 -57.12
CA PRO A 17 -22.42 -21.03 -56.36
C PRO A 17 -21.15 -20.89 -57.21
N THR A 18 -19.96 -20.68 -56.60
CA THR A 18 -18.66 -21.10 -57.16
C THR A 18 -17.53 -21.28 -56.12
N ASN A 19 -17.10 -22.54 -55.99
CA ASN A 19 -15.73 -23.08 -55.98
C ASN A 19 -14.54 -22.36 -55.29
N GLY A 20 -13.81 -23.14 -54.46
CA GLY A 20 -12.35 -23.09 -54.37
C GLY A 20 -11.74 -23.08 -52.95
N ARG A 21 -11.38 -24.25 -52.39
CA ARG A 21 -10.28 -24.41 -51.40
C ARG A 21 -8.92 -24.42 -52.17
N PRO A 22 -7.71 -24.26 -51.59
CA PRO A 22 -7.31 -24.45 -50.17
C PRO A 22 -6.23 -23.46 -49.63
N GLY A 23 -5.90 -23.55 -48.33
CA GLY A 23 -4.56 -23.19 -47.82
C GLY A 23 -4.41 -21.86 -47.06
N GLY A 24 -4.86 -21.83 -45.81
CA GLY A 24 -4.43 -20.83 -44.82
C GLY A 24 -3.37 -21.44 -43.88
N SER A 25 -2.13 -21.02 -44.05
CA SER A 25 -0.94 -21.42 -43.27
C SER A 25 -1.14 -21.33 -41.75
N PRO A 26 -0.71 -22.31 -40.93
CA PRO A 26 -0.64 -22.16 -39.48
C PRO A 26 0.67 -21.46 -39.12
N ASN A 27 0.73 -20.15 -39.29
CA ASN A 27 1.90 -19.39 -38.84
C ASN A 27 1.51 -18.00 -38.36
N GLY A 28 0.77 -17.98 -37.26
CA GLY A 28 0.69 -16.83 -36.38
C GLY A 28 1.59 -17.12 -35.19
N SER A 29 2.78 -16.53 -35.19
CA SER A 29 3.67 -16.51 -34.04
C SER A 29 2.91 -15.95 -32.84
N ASP A 30 2.50 -16.82 -31.92
CA ASP A 30 2.13 -16.48 -30.55
C ASP A 30 3.41 -15.98 -29.86
N GLN A 31 3.83 -14.77 -30.23
CA GLN A 31 4.86 -14.05 -29.50
C GLN A 31 4.22 -13.69 -28.18
N GLY A 32 4.43 -14.58 -27.20
CA GLY A 32 3.93 -14.42 -25.84
C GLY A 32 4.39 -13.08 -25.30
N GLU A 33 3.51 -12.08 -25.38
CA GLU A 33 3.70 -10.84 -24.65
C GLU A 33 3.95 -11.21 -23.18
N PRO A 34 4.96 -10.59 -22.51
CA PRO A 34 5.22 -10.85 -21.10
C PRO A 34 3.95 -10.61 -20.30
N ARG A 35 3.28 -11.69 -19.89
CA ARG A 35 2.02 -11.62 -19.16
C ARG A 35 2.28 -10.87 -17.86
N ALA A 36 1.61 -9.73 -17.67
CA ALA A 36 1.75 -8.93 -16.46
C ALA A 36 1.62 -9.81 -15.20
N PRO A 37 2.48 -9.63 -14.18
CA PRO A 37 2.44 -10.46 -12.97
C PRO A 37 1.04 -10.44 -12.37
N ARG A 38 0.47 -11.63 -12.12
CA ARG A 38 -0.84 -11.72 -11.45
C ARG A 38 -0.70 -11.30 -9.99
N PRO A 39 -1.59 -10.44 -9.46
CA PRO A 39 -1.62 -10.10 -8.05
C PRO A 39 -1.64 -11.35 -7.16
N ARG A 40 -0.75 -11.40 -6.17
CA ARG A 40 -0.66 -12.48 -5.18
C ARG A 40 -1.22 -12.00 -3.85
N ARG A 41 -1.85 -12.91 -3.10
CA ARG A 41 -2.30 -12.61 -1.73
C ARG A 41 -1.13 -12.76 -0.75
N ALA A 42 -0.99 -11.79 0.15
CA ALA A 42 -0.13 -11.95 1.31
C ALA A 42 -0.71 -13.02 2.25
N ASN A 43 0.10 -14.00 2.62
CA ASN A 43 -0.24 -15.04 3.58
C ASN A 43 1.04 -15.51 4.30
N ALA A 44 0.90 -16.35 5.32
CA ALA A 44 2.04 -16.84 6.11
C ALA A 44 3.10 -17.54 5.24
N ARG A 45 2.70 -18.32 4.22
CA ARG A 45 3.64 -19.00 3.32
C ARG A 45 4.44 -18.00 2.47
N PHE A 46 3.80 -16.94 1.98
CA PHE A 46 4.46 -15.87 1.27
C PHE A 46 5.44 -15.12 2.18
N MET A 47 4.99 -14.76 3.39
CA MET A 47 5.84 -14.09 4.39
C MET A 47 7.12 -14.88 4.70
N LEU A 48 6.99 -16.19 4.92
CA LEU A 48 8.13 -17.05 5.25
C LEU A 48 9.02 -17.41 4.05
N SER A 49 8.63 -17.03 2.82
CA SER A 49 9.40 -17.35 1.62
C SER A 49 10.64 -16.47 1.42
N HIS A 50 10.72 -15.31 2.09
CA HIS A 50 11.86 -14.41 1.99
C HIS A 50 11.96 -13.53 3.25
N PRO A 51 13.16 -13.27 3.82
CA PRO A 51 13.32 -12.45 5.03
C PRO A 51 12.75 -11.03 4.87
N LEU A 52 12.85 -10.44 3.67
CA LEU A 52 12.28 -9.12 3.40
C LEU A 52 10.75 -9.10 3.51
N HIS A 53 10.07 -10.21 3.24
CA HIS A 53 8.61 -10.29 3.42
C HIS A 53 8.24 -10.34 4.90
N ILE A 54 9.06 -11.00 5.74
CA ILE A 54 8.87 -10.99 7.20
C ILE A 54 8.92 -9.56 7.74
N LEU A 55 9.93 -8.79 7.33
CA LEU A 55 10.07 -7.39 7.73
C LEU A 55 8.95 -6.52 7.18
N SER A 56 8.71 -6.59 5.86
CA SER A 56 7.70 -5.78 5.17
C SER A 56 6.30 -6.00 5.73
N LEU A 57 5.96 -7.23 6.13
CA LEU A 57 4.66 -7.61 6.70
C LEU A 57 4.62 -7.47 8.24
N GLY A 58 5.60 -6.78 8.84
CA GLY A 58 5.64 -6.48 10.27
C GLY A 58 5.61 -7.73 11.15
N PHE A 59 6.39 -8.75 10.80
CA PHE A 59 6.46 -10.04 11.49
C PHE A 59 5.10 -10.77 11.60
N GLY A 60 4.19 -10.49 10.66
CA GLY A 60 2.86 -11.10 10.58
C GLY A 60 1.72 -10.19 11.02
N SER A 61 2.00 -9.01 11.61
CA SER A 61 0.96 -8.02 11.92
C SER A 61 0.22 -7.56 10.66
N GLY A 62 0.94 -7.39 9.55
CA GLY A 62 0.38 -7.07 8.23
C GLY A 62 -0.42 -8.20 7.57
N LEU A 63 -0.45 -9.40 8.17
CA LEU A 63 -1.31 -10.51 7.73
C LEU A 63 -2.69 -10.49 8.41
N SER A 64 -2.96 -9.52 9.28
CA SER A 64 -4.26 -9.42 9.95
C SER A 64 -5.41 -9.36 8.92
N PRO A 65 -6.49 -10.13 9.10
CA PRO A 65 -7.64 -10.08 8.20
C PRO A 65 -8.44 -8.77 8.34
N ILE A 66 -8.25 -8.03 9.45
CA ILE A 66 -9.01 -6.82 9.77
C ILE A 66 -8.01 -5.69 10.03
N ALA A 67 -8.07 -4.66 9.20
CA ALA A 67 -7.22 -3.47 9.30
C ALA A 67 -5.73 -3.80 9.57
N PRO A 68 -5.01 -4.41 8.61
CA PRO A 68 -3.59 -4.76 8.77
C PRO A 68 -2.75 -3.62 9.34
N GLY A 69 -3.00 -2.39 8.89
CA GLY A 69 -2.31 -1.21 9.39
C GLY A 69 -2.49 -0.96 10.89
N THR A 70 -3.71 -1.12 11.40
CA THR A 70 -3.94 -1.04 12.86
C THR A 70 -3.06 -2.03 13.62
N PHE A 71 -2.92 -3.27 13.13
CA PHE A 71 -2.07 -4.28 13.77
C PHE A 71 -0.58 -3.99 13.58
N GLY A 72 -0.16 -3.43 12.44
CA GLY A 72 1.19 -2.95 12.19
C GLY A 72 1.59 -1.83 13.16
N THR A 73 0.74 -0.81 13.26
CA THR A 73 0.93 0.31 14.19
C THR A 73 0.88 -0.15 15.66
N LEU A 74 0.03 -1.12 16.03
CA LEU A 74 0.02 -1.72 17.37
C LEU A 74 1.31 -2.49 17.66
N PHE A 75 1.82 -3.23 16.67
CA PHE A 75 3.12 -3.89 16.78
C PHE A 75 4.25 -2.88 16.97
N ALA A 76 4.20 -1.74 16.27
CA ALA A 76 5.13 -0.64 16.45
C ALA A 76 5.11 -0.11 17.89
N TRP A 77 3.92 0.10 18.45
CA TRP A 77 3.76 0.52 19.85
C TRP A 77 4.32 -0.51 20.83
N ALA A 78 3.94 -1.78 20.67
CA ALA A 78 4.38 -2.87 21.53
C ALA A 78 5.91 -3.06 21.48
N SER A 79 6.50 -3.04 20.29
CA SER A 79 7.95 -3.14 20.11
C SER A 79 8.69 -1.92 20.67
N PHE A 80 8.18 -0.70 20.48
CA PHE A 80 8.76 0.49 21.09
C PHE A 80 8.77 0.38 22.62
N ALA A 81 7.64 0.02 23.22
CA ALA A 81 7.55 -0.17 24.67
C ALA A 81 8.54 -1.24 25.16
N ALA A 82 8.66 -2.36 24.46
CA ALA A 82 9.55 -3.47 24.82
C ALA A 82 11.04 -3.12 24.78
N PHE A 83 11.46 -2.23 23.87
CA PHE A 83 12.87 -1.83 23.68
C PHE A 83 13.22 -0.44 24.23
N SER A 84 12.24 0.31 24.73
CA SER A 84 12.42 1.70 25.21
C SER A 84 13.39 1.83 26.39
N ALA A 85 13.53 0.79 27.21
CA ALA A 85 14.45 0.81 28.36
C ALA A 85 15.89 0.44 27.98
N GLN A 86 16.09 -0.17 26.82
CA GLN A 86 17.35 -0.77 26.38
C GLN A 86 18.05 0.07 25.32
N LEU A 87 17.29 0.86 24.55
CA LEU A 87 17.82 1.72 23.50
C LEU A 87 17.82 3.19 23.93
N THR A 88 18.95 3.85 23.72
CA THR A 88 19.11 5.29 23.82
C THR A 88 18.34 6.01 22.72
N VAL A 89 18.14 7.32 22.89
CA VAL A 89 17.51 8.18 21.87
C VAL A 89 18.27 8.12 20.54
N ILE A 90 19.61 8.06 20.58
CA ILE A 90 20.45 8.00 19.39
C ILE A 90 20.26 6.65 18.68
N GLU A 91 20.23 5.54 19.42
CA GLU A 91 20.03 4.21 18.83
C GLU A 91 18.63 4.09 18.20
N TRP A 92 17.60 4.64 18.84
CA TRP A 92 16.27 4.76 18.23
C TRP A 92 16.28 5.60 16.96
N ALA A 93 16.95 6.76 16.96
CA ALA A 93 17.06 7.61 15.79
C ALA A 93 17.78 6.89 14.63
N VAL A 94 18.87 6.17 14.92
CA VAL A 94 19.59 5.35 13.93
C VAL A 94 18.69 4.23 13.41
N LEU A 95 17.94 3.55 14.29
CA LEU A 95 17.01 2.49 13.89
C LEU A 95 15.89 3.01 12.99
N ILE A 96 15.33 4.19 13.30
CA ILE A 96 14.26 4.81 12.50
C ILE A 96 14.80 5.27 11.15
N VAL A 97 15.93 5.99 11.11
CA VAL A 97 16.51 6.46 9.85
C VAL A 97 16.97 5.29 8.99
N GLY A 98 17.65 4.31 9.59
CA GLY A 98 18.04 3.07 8.93
C GLY A 98 16.84 2.26 8.44
N GLY A 99 15.79 2.15 9.26
CA GLY A 99 14.54 1.48 8.93
C GLY A 99 13.77 2.18 7.81
N PHE A 100 13.80 3.51 7.76
CA PHE A 100 13.23 4.29 6.65
C PHE A 100 13.97 3.99 5.34
N VAL A 101 15.29 4.16 5.34
CA VAL A 101 16.14 3.97 4.15
C VAL A 101 16.08 2.52 3.65
N ALA A 102 16.21 1.54 4.56
CA ALA A 102 16.07 0.13 4.22
C ALA A 102 14.65 -0.20 3.76
N GLY A 103 13.64 0.40 4.38
CA GLY A 103 12.22 0.24 4.08
C GLY A 103 11.87 0.53 2.62
N ILE A 104 12.53 1.52 2.01
CA ILE A 104 12.36 1.83 0.57
C ILE A 104 12.63 0.59 -0.29
N GLY A 105 13.70 -0.16 0.01
CA GLY A 105 14.02 -1.41 -0.68
C GLY A 105 13.12 -2.57 -0.25
N ILE A 106 12.85 -2.71 1.04
CA ILE A 106 12.09 -3.83 1.64
C ILE A 106 10.63 -3.82 1.17
N CYS A 107 9.96 -2.68 1.31
CA CYS A 107 8.58 -2.48 0.92
C CYS A 107 8.44 -2.54 -0.61
N GLY A 108 9.34 -1.88 -1.34
CA GLY A 108 9.36 -1.93 -2.80
C GLY A 108 9.54 -3.34 -3.35
N PHE A 109 10.46 -4.13 -2.78
CA PHE A 109 10.65 -5.54 -3.13
C PHE A 109 9.38 -6.35 -2.90
N THR A 110 8.75 -6.20 -1.72
CA THR A 110 7.56 -6.97 -1.37
C THR A 110 6.35 -6.59 -2.21
N ALA A 111 6.12 -5.29 -2.47
CA ALA A 111 5.06 -4.80 -3.35
C ALA A 111 5.21 -5.37 -4.77
N ASN A 112 6.43 -5.35 -5.32
CA ASN A 112 6.73 -5.93 -6.62
C ASN A 112 6.46 -7.45 -6.66
N LYS A 113 6.79 -8.19 -5.59
CA LYS A 113 6.53 -9.64 -5.51
C LYS A 113 5.05 -9.98 -5.32
N LEU A 114 4.29 -9.08 -4.70
CA LEU A 114 2.83 -9.19 -4.62
C LEU A 114 2.16 -8.79 -5.93
N GLY A 115 2.81 -7.97 -6.77
CA GLY A 115 2.21 -7.45 -8.00
C GLY A 115 1.06 -6.48 -7.72
N ILE A 116 1.14 -5.75 -6.60
CA ILE A 116 0.15 -4.79 -6.12
C ILE A 116 0.92 -3.51 -5.79
N ASP A 117 0.47 -2.39 -6.35
CA ASP A 117 0.94 -1.07 -5.95
C ASP A 117 0.38 -0.75 -4.57
N ASP A 118 1.25 -0.40 -3.61
CA ASP A 118 0.92 -0.08 -2.22
C ASP A 118 -0.03 -1.11 -1.53
N PRO A 119 0.41 -2.37 -1.34
CA PRO A 119 -0.41 -3.39 -0.70
C PRO A 119 -0.59 -3.10 0.80
N SER A 120 -1.83 -3.03 1.26
CA SER A 120 -2.17 -2.79 2.68
C SER A 120 -1.60 -3.78 3.69
N SER A 121 -1.08 -4.92 3.24
CA SER A 121 -0.38 -5.90 4.11
C SER A 121 1.05 -5.49 4.44
N ILE A 122 1.65 -4.58 3.66
CA ILE A 122 2.93 -3.96 3.99
C ILE A 122 2.66 -2.94 5.08
N VAL A 123 3.34 -3.06 6.20
CA VAL A 123 3.12 -2.23 7.40
C VAL A 123 4.44 -1.77 8.03
N TRP A 124 5.55 -1.95 7.32
CA TRP A 124 6.88 -1.58 7.82
C TRP A 124 7.08 -0.05 7.85
N ASP A 125 6.56 0.63 6.84
CA ASP A 125 6.32 2.08 6.79
C ASP A 125 5.61 2.58 8.05
N GLU A 126 4.49 1.96 8.41
CA GLU A 126 3.70 2.38 9.56
C GLU A 126 4.46 2.17 10.87
N ILE A 127 5.20 1.05 10.95
CA ILE A 127 6.02 0.72 12.12
C ILE A 127 7.11 1.76 12.33
N VAL A 128 7.87 2.07 11.30
CA VAL A 128 8.98 3.02 11.36
C VAL A 128 8.45 4.43 11.64
N ALA A 129 7.37 4.83 10.98
CA ALA A 129 6.76 6.14 11.17
C ALA A 129 6.18 6.29 12.58
N PHE A 130 5.53 5.27 13.13
CA PHE A 130 4.98 5.34 14.48
C PHE A 130 6.06 5.30 15.57
N TRP A 131 7.18 4.59 15.35
CA TRP A 131 8.35 4.70 16.23
C TRP A 131 8.88 6.14 16.28
N LEU A 132 8.92 6.85 15.15
CA LEU A 132 9.28 8.27 15.12
C LEU A 132 8.32 9.12 15.96
N VAL A 133 7.01 8.89 15.82
CA VAL A 133 6.01 9.60 16.64
C VAL A 133 6.25 9.36 18.13
N LEU A 134 6.41 8.10 18.54
CA LEU A 134 6.64 7.75 19.95
C LEU A 134 7.94 8.32 20.49
N LEU A 135 9.03 8.27 19.71
CA LEU A 135 10.33 8.83 20.11
C LEU A 135 10.23 10.33 20.42
N MET A 136 9.51 11.08 19.58
CA MET A 136 9.37 12.54 19.71
C MET A 136 8.37 12.96 20.80
N VAL A 137 7.37 12.12 21.09
CA VAL A 137 6.33 12.41 22.09
C VAL A 137 6.78 12.02 23.49
N THR A 138 7.69 11.05 23.62
CA THR A 138 8.24 10.56 24.90
C THR A 138 9.13 11.62 25.57
N PRO A 139 9.06 11.80 26.91
CA PRO A 139 8.23 11.08 27.88
C PRO A 139 6.74 11.46 27.77
N ALA A 140 5.87 10.45 27.69
CA ALA A 140 4.42 10.62 27.64
C ALA A 140 3.72 9.52 28.44
N THR A 141 2.58 9.90 29.05
CA THR A 141 1.69 8.94 29.72
C THR A 141 1.09 7.97 28.70
N PHE A 142 0.56 6.84 29.19
CA PHE A 142 -0.17 5.89 28.34
C PHE A 142 -1.28 6.58 27.53
N THR A 143 -2.05 7.48 28.16
CA THR A 143 -3.08 8.28 27.49
C THR A 143 -2.49 9.17 26.39
N GLY A 144 -1.31 9.76 26.61
CA GLY A 144 -0.64 10.55 25.58
C GLY A 144 -0.20 9.70 24.38
N GLN A 145 0.32 8.50 24.62
CA GLN A 145 0.68 7.55 23.56
C GLN A 145 -0.57 7.05 22.81
N LEU A 146 -1.68 6.81 23.51
CA LEU A 146 -2.96 6.43 22.91
C LEU A 146 -3.49 7.53 21.98
N TRP A 147 -3.41 8.79 22.40
CA TRP A 147 -3.78 9.91 21.53
C TRP A 147 -2.87 10.02 20.31
N ALA A 148 -1.56 9.84 20.50
CA ALA A 148 -0.62 9.81 19.37
C ALA A 148 -0.96 8.68 18.38
N PHE A 149 -1.33 7.49 18.87
CA PHE A 149 -1.81 6.37 18.07
C PHE A 149 -3.06 6.74 17.26
N ILE A 150 -4.07 7.30 17.92
CA ILE A 150 -5.35 7.67 17.28
C ILE A 150 -5.12 8.73 16.20
N ILE A 151 -4.35 9.78 16.50
CA ILE A 151 -4.06 10.88 15.58
C ILE A 151 -3.24 10.38 14.38
N PHE A 152 -2.23 9.55 14.63
CA PHE A 152 -1.43 8.94 13.56
C PHE A 152 -2.30 8.11 12.62
N ARG A 153 -3.10 7.19 13.16
CA ARG A 153 -4.02 6.36 12.38
C ARG A 153 -5.04 7.20 11.62
N PHE A 154 -5.51 8.31 12.19
CA PHE A 154 -6.38 9.25 11.48
C PHE A 154 -5.67 9.85 10.26
N PHE A 155 -4.45 10.34 10.39
CA PHE A 155 -3.72 10.94 9.26
C PHE A 155 -3.32 9.92 8.20
N ASP A 156 -2.87 8.75 8.60
CA ASP A 156 -2.54 7.64 7.71
C ASP A 156 -3.78 7.21 6.87
N MET A 157 -4.94 7.01 7.51
CA MET A 157 -6.14 6.58 6.79
C MET A 157 -6.78 7.69 5.93
N VAL A 158 -6.75 8.95 6.38
CA VAL A 158 -7.46 10.05 5.71
C VAL A 158 -6.62 10.64 4.57
N LYS A 159 -5.28 10.63 4.67
CA LYS A 159 -4.35 11.24 3.72
C LYS A 159 -4.80 12.65 3.25
N PRO A 160 -4.99 13.64 4.16
CA PRO A 160 -5.47 14.96 3.77
C PRO A 160 -4.52 15.64 2.76
N PRO A 161 -5.01 16.52 1.86
CA PRO A 161 -4.12 17.33 1.02
C PRO A 161 -3.16 18.14 1.91
N PRO A 162 -1.84 18.24 1.61
CA PRO A 162 -1.14 17.93 0.37
C PRO A 162 -0.60 16.48 0.23
N ILE A 163 -0.82 15.59 1.19
CA ILE A 163 -0.28 14.21 1.19
C ILE A 163 -0.66 13.48 -0.10
N ARG A 164 -1.95 13.51 -0.43
CA ARG A 164 -2.51 12.88 -1.63
C ARG A 164 -1.92 13.40 -2.96
N TYR A 165 -1.31 14.58 -2.98
CA TYR A 165 -0.65 15.12 -4.17
C TYR A 165 0.72 14.44 -4.41
N PHE A 166 1.49 14.21 -3.35
CA PHE A 166 2.80 13.57 -3.43
C PHE A 166 2.69 12.06 -3.63
N ASP A 167 1.76 11.40 -2.93
CA ASP A 167 1.41 9.97 -3.10
C ASP A 167 1.20 9.61 -4.59
N ARG A 168 0.43 10.43 -5.32
CA ARG A 168 0.19 10.24 -6.76
C ARG A 168 1.43 10.29 -7.66
N ARG A 169 2.53 10.91 -7.21
CA ARG A 169 3.75 11.12 -8.00
C ARG A 169 4.89 10.21 -7.58
N LEU A 170 4.91 9.78 -6.32
CA LEU A 170 5.97 8.95 -5.75
C LEU A 170 5.50 7.49 -5.77
N LYS A 171 6.14 6.66 -6.60
CA LYS A 171 5.77 5.25 -6.74
C LYS A 171 6.84 4.32 -6.17
N GLY A 172 6.43 3.07 -5.93
CA GLY A 172 7.31 2.04 -5.38
C GLY A 172 7.59 2.26 -3.89
N GLY A 173 8.63 1.62 -3.38
CA GLY A 173 8.89 1.62 -1.93
C GLY A 173 9.19 3.00 -1.33
N PHE A 174 9.63 3.98 -2.12
CA PHE A 174 9.79 5.35 -1.61
C PHE A 174 8.44 6.01 -1.33
N GLY A 175 7.46 5.84 -2.23
CA GLY A 175 6.10 6.34 -2.01
C GLY A 175 5.48 5.73 -0.76
N ILE A 176 5.58 4.40 -0.62
CA ILE A 176 5.10 3.63 0.54
C ILE A 176 5.68 4.21 1.84
N MET A 177 7.01 4.30 1.96
CA MET A 177 7.63 4.82 3.18
C MET A 177 7.34 6.31 3.43
N PHE A 178 7.26 7.12 2.38
CA PHE A 178 7.10 8.57 2.49
C PHE A 178 5.68 8.95 2.95
N ASP A 179 4.65 8.22 2.51
CA ASP A 179 3.26 8.48 2.88
C ASP A 179 3.06 8.49 4.40
N ASP A 180 3.57 7.47 5.10
CA ASP A 180 3.46 7.37 6.56
C ASP A 180 4.38 8.33 7.30
N LEU A 181 5.53 8.66 6.72
CA LEU A 181 6.39 9.70 7.27
C LEU A 181 5.67 11.05 7.30
N VAL A 182 4.88 11.35 6.27
CA VAL A 182 4.07 12.57 6.25
C VAL A 182 2.92 12.49 7.25
N ALA A 183 2.27 11.34 7.42
CA ALA A 183 1.27 11.14 8.48
C ALA A 183 1.88 11.33 9.89
N ALA A 184 3.09 10.83 10.13
CA ALA A 184 3.84 11.07 11.36
C ALA A 184 4.14 12.55 11.58
N PHE A 185 4.55 13.28 10.52
CA PHE A 185 4.78 14.72 10.60
C PHE A 185 3.52 15.48 11.03
N PHE A 186 2.36 15.21 10.42
CA PHE A 186 1.10 15.86 10.81
C PHE A 186 0.68 15.51 12.23
N THR A 187 0.89 14.27 12.65
CA THR A 187 0.64 13.84 14.03
C THR A 187 1.45 14.65 15.03
N LEU A 188 2.75 14.77 14.78
CA LEU A 188 3.67 15.54 15.62
C LEU A 188 3.33 17.02 15.62
N LEU A 189 2.95 17.58 14.47
CA LEU A 189 2.51 18.97 14.38
C LEU A 189 1.27 19.23 15.25
N VAL A 190 0.25 18.37 15.19
CA VAL A 190 -0.96 18.50 16.02
C VAL A 190 -0.62 18.41 17.51
N ILE A 191 0.20 17.44 17.90
CA ILE A 191 0.61 17.28 19.30
C ILE A 191 1.43 18.47 19.78
N ALA A 192 2.34 18.99 18.94
CA ALA A 192 3.13 20.18 19.26
C ALA A 192 2.26 21.43 19.43
N LEU A 193 1.31 21.66 18.53
CA LEU A 193 0.36 22.78 18.62
C LEU A 193 -0.49 22.70 19.90
N TRP A 194 -0.97 21.50 20.25
CA TRP A 194 -1.71 21.30 21.49
C TRP A 194 -0.85 21.56 22.73
N ARG A 195 0.39 21.07 22.76
CA ARG A 195 1.33 21.33 23.86
C ARG A 195 1.69 22.80 24.02
N MET A 196 1.62 23.60 22.96
CA MET A 196 1.84 25.05 23.04
C MET A 196 0.62 25.83 23.54
N SER A 197 -0.58 25.23 23.50
CA SER A 197 -1.83 25.90 23.90
C SER A 197 -2.27 25.59 25.33
N VAL A 198 -1.53 24.75 26.06
CA VAL A 198 -1.80 24.35 27.46
C VAL A 198 -0.66 24.84 28.34
#